data_AF-A0A2S2NA31-F1
#
_entry.id   AF-A0A2S2NA31-F1
#
_cell.length_a   1.000
_cell.length_b   1.000
_cell.length_c   1.000
_cell.angle_alpha   90.00
_cell.angle_beta   90.00
_cell.angle_gamma   90.00
#
_symmetry.space_group_name_H-M   'P 1'
#
loop_
_entity.id
_entity.type
_entity.pdbx_description
1 polymer ?
#
loop_
_entity_poly.entity_id
_entity_poly.type
_entity_poly.pdbx_seq_one_letter_code
_entity_poly.pdbx_strand_id
1 'polypeptide(L)'
;MKLAQKIQNYASISKVTIFSRAMVNYVSVYTNDHTMPAKISSVANVLYEKLYSRFDQHESNEVVMHSILLDPRFKKQGFPNDYRYQLAYQSLSSKVQGVSVGQDTQEPEGTIDIGPLSEPETIWKDFDNRVDAVCGGLNVTVAGILELD
;
A
#
# COMPACT_ATOMS: atom_id res chain seq x y z
N MET A 1 17.54 1.59 22.84
CA MET A 1 16.20 2.12 22.52
C MET A 1 15.97 2.51 21.05
N LYS A 2 16.97 2.43 20.14
CA LYS A 2 16.81 2.77 18.71
C LYS A 2 16.28 1.63 17.81
N LEU A 3 16.20 0.40 18.31
CA LEU A 3 15.75 -0.77 17.53
C LEU A 3 14.21 -0.87 17.46
N ALA A 4 13.49 -0.39 18.49
CA ALA A 4 12.03 -0.36 18.50
C ALA A 4 11.46 0.67 17.50
N GLN A 5 12.13 1.82 17.35
CA GLN A 5 11.72 2.87 16.40
C GLN A 5 11.85 2.43 14.94
N LYS A 6 12.82 1.55 14.63
CA LYS A 6 13.08 1.10 13.25
C LYS A 6 12.01 0.13 12.74
N ILE A 7 11.34 -0.61 13.63
CA ILE A 7 10.25 -1.54 13.23
C ILE A 7 8.94 -0.77 13.02
N GLN A 8 8.71 0.30 13.79
CA GLN A 8 7.51 1.13 13.71
C GLN A 8 7.33 1.79 12.32
N ASN A 9 8.43 2.00 11.58
CA ASN A 9 8.40 2.67 10.28
C ASN A 9 8.17 1.74 9.06
N TYR A 10 8.11 0.41 9.23
CA TYR A 10 7.95 -0.55 8.11
C TYR A 10 6.67 -1.40 8.16
N ALA A 11 5.88 -1.29 9.24
CA ALA A 11 4.55 -1.87 9.32
C ALA A 11 3.56 -0.96 8.58
N SER A 12 3.57 -1.02 7.25
CA SER A 12 2.55 -0.37 6.43
C SER A 12 1.21 -1.09 6.63
N ILE A 13 0.13 -0.33 6.83
CA ILE A 13 -1.22 -0.87 6.98
C ILE A 13 -1.65 -1.70 5.75
N SER A 14 -1.05 -1.44 4.58
CA SER A 14 -1.18 -2.26 3.36
C SER A 14 -0.76 -3.73 3.54
N LYS A 15 0.08 -4.05 4.53
CA LYS A 15 0.57 -5.41 4.78
C LYS A 15 -0.34 -6.22 5.72
N VAL A 16 -1.19 -5.55 6.49
CA VAL A 16 -1.97 -6.18 7.58
C VAL A 16 -2.89 -7.26 7.03
N THR A 17 -3.65 -6.96 5.97
CA THR A 17 -4.57 -7.91 5.34
C THR A 17 -3.83 -9.07 4.67
N ILE A 18 -2.63 -8.83 4.13
CA ILE A 18 -1.86 -9.87 3.44
C ILE A 18 -1.31 -10.85 4.46
N PHE A 19 -0.73 -10.36 5.56
CA PHE A 19 -0.25 -11.22 6.63
C PHE A 19 -1.38 -11.92 7.37
N SER A 20 -2.51 -11.26 7.62
CA SER A 20 -3.65 -11.91 8.27
C SER A 20 -4.16 -13.09 7.44
N ARG A 21 -4.34 -12.91 6.13
CA ARG A 21 -4.74 -14.00 5.22
C ARG A 21 -3.71 -15.10 5.14
N ALA A 22 -2.41 -14.77 5.07
CA ALA A 22 -1.35 -15.76 5.07
C ALA A 22 -1.38 -16.62 6.35
N MET A 23 -1.58 -15.99 7.52
CA MET A 23 -1.71 -16.71 8.79
C MET A 23 -2.96 -17.59 8.84
N VAL A 24 -4.12 -17.08 8.40
CA VAL A 24 -5.37 -17.86 8.34
C VAL A 24 -5.22 -19.06 7.41
N ASN A 25 -4.66 -18.87 6.22
CA ASN A 25 -4.40 -19.94 5.26
C ASN A 25 -3.42 -20.98 5.79
N TYR A 26 -2.40 -20.56 6.55
CA TYR A 26 -1.46 -21.49 7.16
C TYR A 26 -2.13 -22.35 8.23
N VAL A 27 -2.95 -21.74 9.10
CA VAL A 27 -3.63 -22.45 10.18
C VAL A 27 -4.73 -23.37 9.65
N SER A 28 -5.41 -23.00 8.56
CA SER A 28 -6.51 -23.80 7.99
C SER A 28 -6.06 -25.17 7.48
N VAL A 29 -4.78 -25.33 7.11
CA VAL A 29 -4.20 -26.65 6.77
C VAL A 29 -4.34 -27.62 7.93
N TYR A 30 -4.12 -27.15 9.17
CA TYR A 30 -4.16 -27.99 10.37
C TYR A 30 -5.57 -28.20 10.92
N THR A 31 -6.52 -27.32 10.61
CA THR A 31 -7.93 -27.51 10.98
C THR A 31 -8.62 -28.51 10.07
N ASN A 32 -8.21 -28.58 8.80
CA ASN A 32 -8.81 -29.46 7.79
C ASN A 32 -8.13 -30.84 7.68
N ASP A 33 -7.00 -31.04 8.37
CA ASP A 33 -6.28 -32.32 8.36
C ASP A 33 -6.87 -33.30 9.41
N HIS A 34 -7.61 -34.29 8.94
CA HIS A 34 -8.19 -35.34 9.79
C HIS A 34 -7.15 -36.31 10.38
N THR A 35 -5.90 -36.28 9.91
CA THR A 35 -4.82 -37.11 10.44
C THR A 35 -4.11 -36.46 11.64
N MET A 36 -4.40 -35.19 11.93
CA MET A 36 -3.74 -34.46 13.00
C MET A 36 -4.16 -34.91 14.41
N PRO A 37 -3.24 -34.95 15.38
CA PRO A 37 -3.57 -35.16 16.78
C PRO A 37 -4.61 -34.16 17.29
N ALA A 38 -5.60 -34.65 18.03
CA ALA A 38 -6.73 -33.84 18.50
C ALA A 38 -6.33 -32.57 19.26
N LYS A 39 -5.23 -32.61 20.04
CA LYS A 39 -4.70 -31.43 20.73
C LYS A 39 -4.19 -30.36 19.77
N ILE A 40 -3.52 -30.76 18.69
CA ILE A 40 -2.99 -29.84 17.67
C ILE A 40 -4.16 -29.23 16.88
N SER A 41 -5.12 -30.06 16.47
CA SER A 41 -6.34 -29.58 15.80
C SER A 41 -7.13 -28.61 16.69
N SER A 42 -7.25 -28.89 18.00
CA SER A 42 -7.91 -27.97 18.95
C SER A 42 -7.20 -26.62 19.04
N VAL A 43 -5.87 -26.59 19.13
CA VAL A 43 -5.08 -25.34 19.14
C VAL A 43 -5.22 -24.60 17.82
N ALA A 44 -5.16 -25.31 16.69
CA ALA A 44 -5.34 -24.73 15.36
C ALA A 44 -6.72 -24.09 15.21
N ASN A 45 -7.79 -24.75 15.67
CA ASN A 45 -9.14 -24.20 15.64
C ASN A 45 -9.27 -22.93 16.49
N VAL A 46 -8.74 -22.94 17.72
CA VAL A 46 -8.75 -21.73 18.57
C VAL A 46 -7.96 -20.59 17.91
N LEU A 47 -6.81 -20.90 17.32
CA LEU A 47 -5.99 -19.90 16.64
C LEU A 47 -6.70 -19.35 15.39
N TYR A 48 -7.35 -20.21 14.60
CA TYR A 48 -8.13 -19.84 13.44
C TYR A 48 -9.25 -18.86 13.83
N GLU A 49 -10.06 -19.21 14.84
CA GLU A 49 -11.14 -18.36 15.35
C GLU A 49 -10.63 -17.00 15.83
N LYS A 50 -9.50 -16.97 16.55
CA LYS A 50 -8.91 -15.71 17.03
C LYS A 50 -8.36 -14.84 15.90
N LEU A 51 -7.76 -15.45 14.88
CA LEU A 51 -7.29 -14.73 13.69
C LEU A 51 -8.48 -14.16 12.92
N TYR A 52 -9.51 -14.96 12.69
CA TYR A 52 -10.71 -14.53 11.97
C TYR A 52 -11.40 -13.39 12.71
N SER A 53 -11.74 -13.57 13.99
CA SER A 53 -12.40 -12.55 14.81
C SER A 53 -11.62 -11.22 14.86
N ARG A 54 -10.28 -11.27 14.82
CA ARG A 54 -9.45 -10.07 14.89
C ARG A 54 -9.32 -9.37 13.54
N PHE A 55 -9.22 -10.12 12.44
CA PHE A 55 -8.81 -9.56 11.16
C PHE A 55 -9.91 -9.52 10.08
N ASP A 56 -11.07 -10.15 10.32
CA ASP A 56 -12.20 -10.20 9.38
C ASP A 56 -12.66 -8.80 8.95
N GLN A 57 -12.66 -7.84 9.88
CA GLN A 57 -13.09 -6.47 9.61
C GLN A 57 -12.08 -5.61 8.82
N HIS A 58 -10.86 -6.09 8.56
CA HIS A 58 -9.90 -5.29 7.78
C HIS A 58 -10.19 -5.28 6.29
N GLU A 59 -10.83 -6.33 5.75
CA GLU A 59 -11.23 -6.38 4.34
C GLU A 59 -12.47 -5.52 4.04
N SER A 60 -13.19 -5.09 5.08
CA SER A 60 -14.29 -4.12 5.00
C SER A 60 -13.85 -2.70 5.36
N ASN A 61 -12.63 -2.52 5.87
CA ASN A 61 -12.11 -1.20 6.21
C ASN A 61 -11.56 -0.48 4.96
N GLU A 62 -12.21 0.62 4.59
CA GLU A 62 -11.85 1.42 3.41
C GLU A 62 -10.40 1.91 3.43
N VAL A 63 -9.89 2.38 4.58
CA VAL A 63 -8.51 2.89 4.70
C VAL A 63 -7.50 1.77 4.45
N VAL A 64 -7.77 0.57 4.96
CA VAL A 64 -6.91 -0.60 4.72
C VAL A 64 -6.90 -0.95 3.23
N MET A 65 -8.06 -0.98 2.60
CA MET A 65 -8.21 -1.31 1.18
C MET A 65 -7.54 -0.29 0.26
N HIS A 66 -7.71 1.01 0.54
CA HIS A 66 -7.03 2.07 -0.19
C HIS A 66 -5.52 1.99 0.00
N SER A 67 -5.06 1.67 1.21
CA SER A 67 -3.63 1.52 1.47
C SER A 67 -3.01 0.35 0.72
N ILE A 68 -3.74 -0.76 0.54
CA ILE A 68 -3.31 -1.89 -0.30
C ILE A 68 -3.24 -1.46 -1.78
N LEU A 69 -4.25 -0.75 -2.26
CA LEU A 69 -4.31 -0.25 -3.64
C LEU A 69 -3.15 0.69 -3.97
N LEU A 70 -2.82 1.59 -3.04
CA LEU A 70 -1.74 2.57 -3.18
C LEU A 70 -0.35 1.98 -2.97
N ASP A 71 -0.23 0.77 -2.41
CA ASP A 71 1.06 0.09 -2.24
C ASP A 71 1.51 -0.54 -3.58
N PRO A 72 2.61 -0.06 -4.20
CA PRO A 72 3.04 -0.55 -5.51
C PRO A 72 3.38 -2.04 -5.53
N ARG A 73 3.70 -2.62 -4.37
CA ARG A 73 4.08 -4.03 -4.22
C ARG A 73 2.88 -4.97 -4.30
N PHE A 74 1.68 -4.49 -4.01
CA PHE A 74 0.48 -5.31 -3.90
C PHE A 74 -0.52 -4.98 -4.99
N LYS A 75 -0.92 -3.71 -5.12
CA LYS A 75 -1.94 -3.26 -6.09
C LYS A 75 -3.13 -4.25 -6.12
N LYS A 76 -3.47 -4.78 -7.30
CA LYS A 76 -4.53 -5.79 -7.49
C LYS A 76 -4.27 -7.10 -6.72
N GLN A 77 -3.02 -7.53 -6.59
CA GLN A 77 -2.65 -8.81 -5.97
C GLN A 77 -2.85 -8.84 -4.45
N GLY A 78 -2.94 -7.67 -3.81
CA GLY A 78 -3.20 -7.58 -2.37
C GLY A 78 -4.65 -7.87 -1.97
N PHE A 79 -5.56 -7.98 -2.93
CA PHE A 79 -6.99 -8.15 -2.68
C PHE A 79 -7.41 -9.64 -2.65
N PRO A 80 -8.50 -9.98 -1.93
CA PRO A 80 -9.01 -11.34 -1.87
C PRO A 80 -9.68 -11.82 -3.14
N ASN A 81 -10.26 -10.89 -3.89
CA ASN A 81 -10.87 -11.17 -5.19
C ASN A 81 -10.96 -9.85 -5.98
N ASP A 82 -11.24 -10.00 -7.27
CA ASP A 82 -11.34 -8.87 -8.20
C ASP A 82 -12.49 -7.91 -7.83
N TYR A 83 -13.57 -8.42 -7.25
CA TYR A 83 -14.69 -7.59 -6.79
C TYR A 83 -14.26 -6.59 -5.71
N ARG A 84 -13.49 -7.04 -4.72
CA ARG A 84 -12.98 -6.20 -3.63
C ARG A 84 -11.97 -5.16 -4.11
N TYR A 85 -11.15 -5.51 -5.10
CA TYR A 85 -10.28 -4.56 -5.78
C TYR A 85 -11.09 -3.47 -6.49
N GLN A 86 -12.10 -3.85 -7.27
CA GLN A 86 -12.94 -2.90 -8.02
C GLN A 86 -13.68 -1.93 -7.08
N LEU A 87 -14.24 -2.43 -5.98
CA LEU A 87 -14.88 -1.58 -4.97
C LEU A 87 -13.91 -0.55 -4.40
N ALA A 88 -12.70 -0.97 -4.01
CA ALA A 88 -11.69 -0.07 -3.46
C ALA A 88 -11.24 0.98 -4.49
N TYR A 89 -11.08 0.57 -5.75
CA TYR A 89 -10.71 1.46 -6.84
C TYR A 89 -11.80 2.50 -7.12
N GLN A 90 -13.06 2.09 -7.23
CA GLN A 90 -14.18 3.00 -7.46
C GLN A 90 -14.32 4.00 -6.32
N SER A 91 -14.30 3.53 -5.07
CA SER A 91 -14.39 4.41 -3.90
C SER A 91 -13.23 5.41 -3.87
N LEU A 92 -11.99 4.97 -4.12
CA LEU A 92 -10.84 5.89 -4.16
C LEU A 92 -10.95 6.89 -5.32
N SER A 93 -11.33 6.44 -6.50
CA SER A 93 -11.52 7.28 -7.69
C SER A 93 -12.56 8.37 -7.44
N SER A 94 -13.70 8.04 -6.84
CA SER A 94 -14.72 9.03 -6.49
C SER A 94 -14.21 10.05 -5.46
N LYS A 95 -13.38 9.62 -4.50
CA LYS A 95 -12.77 10.54 -3.53
C LYS A 95 -11.79 11.50 -4.19
N VAL A 96 -10.93 11.01 -5.10
CA VAL A 96 -9.97 11.83 -5.83
C VAL A 96 -10.67 12.85 -6.73
N GLN A 97 -11.76 12.47 -7.39
CA GLN A 97 -12.58 13.40 -8.20
C GLN A 97 -13.21 14.53 -7.38
N GLY A 98 -13.47 14.29 -6.09
CA GLY A 98 -13.98 15.30 -5.16
C GLY A 98 -12.90 16.23 -4.58
N VAL A 99 -11.62 15.93 -4.79
CA VAL A 99 -10.52 16.82 -4.39
C VAL A 99 -10.43 17.94 -5.42
N SER A 100 -11.02 19.09 -5.11
CA SER A 100 -10.71 20.31 -5.84
C SER A 100 -9.27 20.67 -5.52
N VAL A 101 -8.36 20.36 -6.44
CA VAL A 101 -7.03 20.96 -6.46
C VAL A 101 -7.30 22.45 -6.67
N GLY A 102 -7.26 23.22 -5.58
CA GLY A 102 -7.36 24.67 -5.68
C GLY A 102 -6.40 25.12 -6.77
N GLN A 103 -6.91 25.88 -7.74
CA GLN A 103 -6.04 26.64 -8.62
C GLN A 103 -5.04 27.33 -7.72
N ASP A 104 -3.76 27.06 -7.96
CA ASP A 104 -2.70 27.85 -7.37
C ASP A 104 -3.09 29.30 -7.60
N THR A 105 -3.30 29.99 -6.49
CA THR A 105 -3.69 31.38 -6.51
C THR A 105 -2.54 32.08 -7.19
N GLN A 106 -2.85 32.68 -8.34
CA GLN A 106 -2.10 33.70 -9.04
C GLN A 106 -1.00 34.29 -8.13
N GLU A 107 0.27 34.11 -8.51
CA GLU A 107 1.36 34.88 -7.92
C GLU A 107 0.92 36.35 -7.85
N PRO A 108 0.94 37.00 -6.68
CA PRO A 108 0.90 38.44 -6.67
C PRO A 108 2.22 38.90 -7.28
N GLU A 109 2.13 39.45 -8.50
CA GLU A 109 3.16 40.32 -9.07
C GLU A 109 3.46 41.43 -8.05
N GLY A 110 4.48 41.18 -7.23
CA GLY A 110 5.01 42.08 -6.24
C GLY A 110 6.51 41.88 -6.24
N THR A 111 7.20 42.65 -7.07
CA THR A 111 8.65 42.77 -7.11
C THR A 111 9.17 43.14 -5.72
N ILE A 112 9.66 42.16 -4.97
CA ILE A 112 10.62 42.38 -3.90
C ILE A 112 11.77 41.40 -4.10
N ASP A 113 12.87 41.97 -4.56
CA ASP A 113 14.19 41.37 -4.62
C ASP A 113 14.61 40.89 -3.22
N ILE A 114 14.56 39.58 -2.99
CA ILE A 114 15.26 38.90 -1.91
C ILE A 114 15.89 37.65 -2.52
N GLY A 115 17.23 37.59 -2.48
CA GLY A 115 18.08 36.58 -3.10
C GLY A 115 17.76 35.12 -2.73
N PRO A 116 18.48 34.14 -3.31
CA PRO A 116 18.05 32.76 -3.41
C PRO A 116 17.73 32.15 -2.05
N LEU A 117 16.45 32.01 -1.75
CA LEU A 117 15.96 31.28 -0.60
C LEU A 117 16.11 29.80 -0.92
N SER A 118 17.11 29.16 -0.29
CA SER A 118 17.29 27.71 -0.34
C SER A 118 15.98 27.02 0.04
N GLU A 119 15.37 26.32 -0.92
CA GLU A 119 14.22 25.47 -0.65
C GLU A 119 14.56 24.48 0.48
N PRO A 120 13.64 24.16 1.39
CA PRO A 120 13.85 23.08 2.34
C PRO A 120 14.06 21.79 1.55
N GLU A 121 15.18 21.10 1.79
CA GLU A 121 15.44 19.77 1.24
C GLU A 121 14.36 18.81 1.71
N THR A 122 13.35 18.61 0.87
CA THR A 122 12.37 17.56 1.06
C THR A 122 13.11 16.22 0.96
N ILE A 123 12.87 15.29 1.88
CA ILE A 123 13.47 13.94 1.91
C ILE A 123 13.31 13.15 0.59
N TRP A 124 12.38 13.60 -0.25
CA TRP A 124 12.07 13.06 -1.57
C TRP A 124 13.05 13.52 -2.66
N LYS A 125 13.74 14.65 -2.48
CA LYS A 125 14.63 15.25 -3.49
C LYS A 125 15.80 14.33 -3.86
N ASP A 126 16.39 13.65 -2.87
CA ASP A 126 17.43 12.65 -3.11
C ASP A 126 16.91 11.37 -3.80
N PHE A 127 15.62 11.06 -3.62
CA PHE A 127 14.99 9.93 -4.27
C PHE A 127 14.64 10.28 -5.72
N ASP A 128 14.02 11.43 -5.96
CA ASP A 128 13.64 11.92 -7.28
C ASP A 128 14.89 12.07 -8.17
N ASN A 129 15.96 12.67 -7.65
CA ASN A 129 17.25 12.77 -8.36
C ASN A 129 17.85 11.41 -8.73
N ARG A 130 17.64 10.36 -7.91
CA ARG A 130 18.12 9.00 -8.22
C ARG A 130 17.23 8.30 -9.23
N VAL A 131 15.92 8.52 -9.18
CA VAL A 131 14.98 8.02 -10.18
C VAL A 131 15.25 8.68 -11.52
N ASP A 132 15.47 9.99 -11.56
CA ASP A 132 15.84 10.72 -12.77
C ASP A 132 17.22 10.32 -13.30
N ALA A 133 18.18 9.99 -12.43
CA ALA A 133 19.46 9.44 -12.88
C ALA A 133 19.34 8.03 -13.46
N VAL A 134 18.37 7.23 -13.01
CA VAL A 134 18.10 5.86 -13.51
C VAL A 134 17.22 5.88 -14.76
N CYS A 135 16.28 6.82 -14.86
CA CYS A 135 15.37 7.01 -15.99
C CYS A 135 15.93 7.93 -17.09
N GLY A 136 16.88 8.81 -16.76
CA GLY A 136 17.48 9.83 -17.61
C GLY A 136 18.68 9.36 -18.43
N GLY A 137 18.90 8.05 -18.54
CA GLY A 137 19.84 7.49 -19.51
C GLY A 137 19.17 7.31 -20.85
N LEU A 138 19.25 8.33 -21.73
CA LEU A 138 18.92 8.30 -23.16
C LEU A 138 18.99 6.89 -23.77
N ASN A 139 17.86 6.19 -23.84
CA ASN A 139 17.63 5.10 -24.77
C ASN A 139 16.22 5.24 -25.31
N VAL A 140 16.14 5.94 -26.45
CA VAL A 140 14.96 6.18 -27.30
C VAL A 140 14.25 4.88 -27.76
N THR A 141 14.73 3.70 -27.36
CA THR A 141 14.17 2.40 -27.78
C THR A 141 13.17 1.80 -26.79
N VAL A 142 13.11 2.25 -25.52
CA VAL A 142 12.17 1.66 -24.54
C VAL A 142 10.81 2.38 -24.51
N ALA A 143 10.72 3.59 -25.08
CA ALA A 143 9.46 4.31 -25.22
C ALA A 143 8.52 3.73 -26.30
N GLY A 144 8.93 2.66 -27.01
CA GLY A 144 8.21 2.12 -28.16
C GLY A 144 7.56 0.75 -28.00
N ILE A 145 7.59 0.11 -26.82
CA ILE A 145 6.99 -1.24 -26.65
C ILE A 145 6.15 -1.29 -25.38
N LEU A 146 4.91 -0.79 -25.48
CA LEU A 146 3.69 -1.35 -24.86
C LEU A 146 2.45 -0.51 -25.24
N GLU A 147 2.32 -0.20 -26.53
CA GLU A 147 1.02 -0.11 -27.19
C GLU A 147 1.01 -1.22 -28.26
N LEU A 148 -0.10 -1.97 -28.35
CA LEU A 148 -0.40 -3.17 -29.18
C LEU A 148 -0.09 -4.50 -28.43
N ASP A 149 -1.04 -5.35 -28.04
CA ASP A 149 -2.44 -5.65 -28.44
C ASP A 149 -3.27 -6.04 -27.18
#